data_AF-A0A8T4T2P9-F1
#
_entry.id   AF-A0A8T4T2P9-F1
#
_cell.length_a   1.000
_cell.length_b   1.000
_cell.length_c   1.000
_cell.angle_alpha   90.00
_cell.angle_beta   90.00
_cell.angle_gamma   90.00
#
_symmetry.space_group_name_H-M   'P 1'
#
loop_
_entity.id
_entity.type
_entity.pdbx_description
1 polymer ?
#
loop_
_entity_poly.entity_id
_entity_poly.type
_entity_poly.pdbx_seq_one_letter_code
_entity_poly.pdbx_strand_id
1 'polypeptide(L)' 'MVKILLYSFEKYDKLTQNPSTELAKLLVNSSNKKINIKHVILRPTFDSWPNLLKQINAFKPSLVIGNKF' A
#
# COMPACT_ATOMS: atom_id res chain seq x y z
N MET A 1 -1.08 17.74 7.95
CA MET A 1 -1.40 16.29 8.04
C MET A 1 -0.64 15.59 6.93
N VAL A 2 0.33 14.73 7.29
CA VAL A 2 1.14 13.96 6.34
C VAL A 2 0.31 12.80 5.82
N LYS A 3 0.26 12.62 4.50
CA LYS A 3 -0.45 11.49 3.87
C LYS A 3 0.56 10.47 3.39
N ILE A 4 0.49 9.24 3.89
CA ILE A 4 1.37 8.14 3.50
C ILE A 4 0.54 7.11 2.74
N LEU A 5 0.99 6.73 1.55
CA LEU A 5 0.42 5.61 0.82
C LEU A 5 1.37 4.42 0.93
N LEU A 6 0.92 3.38 1.63
CA LEU A 6 1.58 2.09 1.63
C LEU A 6 1.00 1.27 0.48
N TYR A 7 1.84 0.60 -0.29
CA TYR A 7 1.39 -0.43 -1.21
C TYR A 7 2.10 -1.76 -0.95
N SER A 8 1.34 -2.84 -1.11
CA SER A 8 1.82 -4.21 -1.01
C SER A 8 1.11 -5.06 -2.05
N PHE A 9 1.41 -6.36 -2.07
CA PHE A 9 0.79 -7.30 -3.00
C PHE A 9 -0.15 -8.27 -2.29
N GLU A 10 -1.12 -8.79 -3.03
CA GLU A 10 -1.85 -9.98 -2.62
C GLU A 10 -0.87 -11.14 -2.34
N LYS A 11 -1.36 -12.18 -1.67
CA LYS A 11 -0.60 -13.43 -1.54
C LYS A 11 -0.31 -13.97 -2.94
N TYR A 12 0.87 -14.54 -3.13
CA TYR A 12 1.30 -15.14 -4.38
C TYR A 12 1.78 -16.57 -4.11
N ASP A 13 1.76 -17.40 -5.17
CA ASP A 13 2.14 -18.81 -5.09
C ASP A 13 1.33 -19.57 -4.00
N LYS A 14 1.94 -20.53 -3.32
CA LYS A 14 1.33 -21.34 -2.24
C LYS A 14 1.27 -20.63 -0.88
N LEU A 15 1.63 -19.34 -0.81
CA LEU A 15 1.62 -18.61 0.45
C LEU A 15 0.18 -18.35 0.93
N THR A 16 -0.05 -18.52 2.23
CA THR A 16 -1.35 -18.21 2.85
C THR A 16 -1.52 -16.71 3.10
N GLN A 17 -0.41 -15.97 3.25
CA GLN A 17 -0.37 -14.55 3.61
C GLN A 17 0.80 -13.85 2.91
N ASN A 18 0.71 -12.52 2.76
CA ASN A 18 1.83 -11.68 2.34
C ASN A 18 2.29 -10.82 3.53
N PRO A 19 3.52 -10.99 4.05
CA PRO A 19 3.99 -10.25 5.22
C PRO A 19 3.92 -8.73 5.09
N SER A 20 4.17 -8.18 3.89
CA SER A 20 4.06 -6.75 3.63
C SER A 20 2.62 -6.26 3.76
N THR A 21 1.65 -7.08 3.36
CA THR A 21 0.22 -6.79 3.52
C THR A 21 -0.20 -6.83 4.98
N GLU A 22 0.26 -7.83 5.75
CA GLU A 22 -0.06 -7.92 7.18
C GLU A 22 0.57 -6.76 7.97
N LEU A 23 1.83 -6.39 7.67
CA LEU A 23 2.47 -5.23 8.28
C LEU A 23 1.74 -3.92 7.95
N ALA A 24 1.37 -3.71 6.67
CA ALA A 24 0.69 -2.50 6.25
C ALA A 24 -0.69 -2.33 6.91
N LYS A 25 -1.44 -3.43 7.12
CA LYS A 25 -2.70 -3.40 7.88
C LYS A 25 -2.51 -2.90 9.31
N LEU A 26 -1.46 -3.34 10.01
CA LEU A 26 -1.14 -2.87 11.36
C LEU A 26 -0.78 -1.38 11.38
N LEU A 27 -0.06 -0.90 10.37
CA LEU A 27 0.35 0.50 10.26
C LEU A 27 -0.83 1.44 9.97
N VAL A 28 -1.82 1.01 9.18
CA VAL A 28 -3.05 1.81 8.94
C VAL A 28 -3.74 2.17 10.25
N ASN A 29 -3.78 1.23 11.20
CA ASN A 29 -4.36 1.44 12.53
C ASN A 29 -3.56 2.43 13.40
N SER A 30 -2.32 2.75 13.00
CA SER A 30 -1.48 3.76 13.67
C SER A 30 -1.72 5.18 13.15
N SER A 31 -2.67 5.37 12.23
CA SER A 31 -3.09 6.69 11.75
C SER A 31 -3.57 7.58 12.89
N ASN A 32 -3.24 8.87 12.84
CA ASN A 32 -3.59 9.83 13.87
C ASN A 32 -3.79 11.24 13.27
N LYS A 33 -4.08 12.25 14.11
CA LYS A 33 -4.34 13.64 13.64
C LYS A 33 -3.19 14.25 12.82
N LYS A 34 -1.96 13.75 12.96
CA LYS A 34 -0.77 14.23 12.23
C LYS A 34 -0.49 13.42 10.97
N ILE A 35 -0.79 12.11 10.97
CA ILE A 35 -0.44 11.16 9.91
C ILE A 35 -1.69 10.37 9.47
N ASN A 36 -2.01 10.45 8.19
CA ASN A 36 -3.06 9.66 7.55
C ASN A 36 -2.42 8.61 6.64
N ILE A 37 -2.59 7.33 6.98
CA ILE A 37 -1.99 6.21 6.26
C ILE A 37 -3.09 5.50 5.44
N LYS A 38 -2.90 5.42 4.13
CA LYS A 38 -3.72 4.62 3.23
C LYS A 38 -2.92 3.42 2.77
N HIS A 39 -3.53 2.25 2.78
CA HIS A 39 -2.95 1.03 2.24
C HIS A 39 -3.65 0.62 0.94
N VAL A 40 -2.87 0.27 -0.08
CA VAL A 40 -3.33 -0.25 -1.37
C VAL A 40 -2.73 -1.64 -1.56
N ILE A 41 -3.60 -2.65 -1.78
CA ILE A 41 -3.16 -4.01 -2.11
C ILE A 41 -3.24 -4.18 -3.63
N LEU A 42 -2.13 -4.57 -4.24
CA LEU A 42 -1.99 -4.78 -5.68
C LEU A 42 -1.99 -6.28 -5.99
N ARG A 43 -2.49 -6.66 -7.18
CA ARG A 43 -2.25 -8.00 -7.70
C ARG A 43 -0.76 -8.17 -8.02
N PRO A 44 -0.16 -9.35 -7.80
CA PRO A 44 1.23 -9.64 -8.12
C PRO A 44 1.42 -9.83 -9.64
N THR A 45 1.11 -8.79 -10.41
CA THR A 45 1.26 -8.75 -11.87
C THR A 45 1.98 -7.47 -12.29
N PHE A 46 2.70 -7.51 -13.41
CA PHE A 46 3.40 -6.36 -13.98
C PHE A 46 2.45 -5.18 -14.31
N ASP A 47 1.18 -5.49 -14.60
CA ASP A 47 0.15 -4.49 -14.96
C ASP A 47 -0.54 -3.82 -13.76
N SER A 48 -0.03 -4.00 -12.54
CA SER A 48 -0.60 -3.37 -11.35
C SER A 48 -0.26 -1.88 -11.21
N TRP A 49 0.74 -1.40 -11.96
CA TRP A 49 1.24 -0.03 -11.90
C TRP A 49 0.22 1.06 -12.23
N PRO A 50 -0.60 0.96 -13.30
CA PRO A 50 -1.63 1.96 -13.60
C PRO A 50 -2.66 2.12 -12.48
N ASN A 51 -2.99 1.03 -11.78
CA ASN A 51 -3.90 1.11 -10.62
C ASN A 51 -3.24 1.85 -9.45
N LEU A 52 -1.96 1.57 -9.17
CA LEU A 52 -1.22 2.30 -8.15
C LEU A 52 -1.16 3.80 -8.47
N LEU A 53 -0.85 4.17 -9.72
CA LEU A 53 -0.83 5.57 -10.17
C LEU A 53 -2.19 6.26 -9.97
N LYS A 54 -3.30 5.58 -10.29
CA LYS A 54 -4.65 6.10 -10.01
C LYS A 54 -4.85 6.37 -8.51
N GLN A 55 -4.40 5.48 -7.65
CA GLN A 55 -4.50 5.66 -6.19
C GLN A 55 -3.63 6.80 -5.67
N ILE A 56 -2.41 6.96 -6.21
CA ILE A 56 -1.51 8.06 -5.88
C ILE A 56 -2.15 9.39 -6.27
N ASN A 57 -2.66 9.50 -7.51
CA ASN A 57 -3.28 10.73 -8.00
C ASN A 57 -4.55 11.11 -7.22
N ALA A 58 -5.36 10.13 -6.85
CA ALA A 58 -6.57 10.36 -6.06
C ALA A 58 -6.27 10.74 -4.61
N PHE A 59 -5.32 10.06 -3.96
CA PHE A 59 -5.03 10.27 -2.54
C PHE A 59 -4.11 11.47 -2.29
N LYS A 60 -3.27 11.81 -3.28
CA LYS A 60 -2.20 12.82 -3.21
C LYS A 60 -1.31 12.62 -1.97
N PRO A 61 -0.64 11.46 -1.83
CA PRO A 61 0.25 11.20 -0.71
C PRO A 61 1.49 12.10 -0.76
N SER A 62 2.01 12.45 0.42
CA SER A 62 3.32 13.07 0.60
C SER A 62 4.46 12.06 0.46
N LEU A 63 4.18 10.79 0.74
CA LEU A 63 5.15 9.69 0.68
C LEU A 63 4.45 8.41 0.21
N VAL A 64 5.12 7.68 -0.69
CA VAL A 64 4.69 6.36 -1.15
C VAL A 64 5.75 5.34 -0.73
N ILE A 65 5.34 4.26 -0.07
CA ILE A 65 6.24 3.20 0.41
C ILE A 65 5.71 1.87 -0.09
N GLY A 66 6.57 1.07 -0.71
CA GLY A 66 6.28 -0.30 -1.08
C GLY A 66 7.46 -0.92 -1.83
N ASN A 67 7.31 -2.18 -2.21
CA ASN A 67 8.37 -2.94 -2.83
C ASN A 67 8.30 -2.84 -4.36
N LYS A 68 9.39 -2.45 -5.02
CA LYS A 68 9.48 -2.35 -6.48
C LYS A 68 10.16 -3.61 -7.00
N PHE A 69 9.43 -4.71 -7.06
CA PHE A 69 9.84 -5.94 -7.74
C PHE A 69 9.09 -6.07 -9.07
#